data_AF-A0A3B9ZAE9-F1
#
_entry.id   AF-A0A3B9ZAE9-F1
#
_cell.length_a   1.000
_cell.length_b   1.000
_cell.length_c   1.000
_cell.angle_alpha   90.00
_cell.angle_beta   90.00
_cell.angle_gamma   90.00
#
_symmetry.space_group_name_H-M   'P 1'
#
loop_
_entity.id
_entity.type
_entity.pdbx_description
1 polymer ?
#
loop_
_entity_poly.entity_id
_entity_poly.type
_entity_poly.pdbx_seq_one_letter_code
_entity_poly.pdbx_strand_id
1 'polypeptide(L)'
;MVEKDRIVRVQNRDFGKVGYGIPDLNLHREFQPNEVKDITFEELFKLMQTPGGDYIINNYLIIYDEEVISELLNNVEPEYYYTEEQVKELMLNGSLDEFEDCLNFAPKGVIDLIKEIAVQLPLNDVAKRDLILKKTGFSVANAIELIKTDDVVVTEAPKRKAAVPTANKPVRKVVKPSTK
;
A
#
# COMPACT_ATOMS: atom_id res chain seq x y z
N MET A 1 -26.94 8.30 13.46
CA MET A 1 -26.61 9.31 12.44
C MET A 1 -25.39 10.01 12.96
N VAL A 2 -24.25 9.72 12.34
CA VAL A 2 -22.95 10.22 12.77
C VAL A 2 -22.82 11.71 12.42
N GLU A 3 -22.27 12.49 13.34
CA GLU A 3 -22.02 13.92 13.12
C GLU A 3 -20.91 14.13 12.09
N LYS A 4 -21.08 15.11 11.20
CA LYS A 4 -20.13 15.40 10.11
C LYS A 4 -18.71 15.72 10.61
N ASP A 5 -18.62 16.47 11.69
CA ASP A 5 -17.37 16.94 12.29
C ASP A 5 -16.74 15.90 13.23
N ARG A 6 -17.37 14.73 13.41
CA ARG A 6 -16.82 13.66 14.25
C ARG A 6 -15.47 13.23 13.70
N ILE A 7 -14.47 13.29 14.56
CA ILE A 7 -13.11 12.84 14.25
C ILE A 7 -13.00 11.35 14.49
N VAL A 8 -12.45 10.66 13.51
CA VAL A 8 -12.30 9.21 13.47
C VAL A 8 -10.86 8.87 13.19
N ARG A 9 -10.32 7.89 13.92
CA ARG A 9 -8.98 7.36 13.65
C ARG A 9 -9.06 6.37 12.50
N VAL A 10 -8.19 6.58 11.52
CA VAL A 10 -8.11 5.75 10.32
C VAL A 10 -6.66 5.36 10.06
N GLN A 11 -6.41 4.09 9.84
CA GLN A 11 -5.09 3.54 9.58
C GLN A 11 -4.97 3.04 8.14
N ASN A 12 -3.82 3.26 7.51
CA ASN A 12 -3.45 2.52 6.31
C ASN A 12 -2.99 1.11 6.68
N ARG A 13 -3.72 0.08 6.24
CA ARG A 13 -3.36 -1.33 6.45
C ARG A 13 -2.45 -1.90 5.38
N ASP A 14 -2.35 -1.23 4.24
CA ASP A 14 -1.57 -1.70 3.12
C ASP A 14 -0.07 -1.56 3.43
N PHE A 15 0.71 -2.47 2.86
CA PHE A 15 2.17 -2.41 2.98
C PHE A 15 2.77 -1.27 2.12
N GLY A 16 1.99 -0.75 1.17
CA GLY A 16 2.32 0.40 0.35
C GLY A 16 1.72 1.72 0.84
N LYS A 17 1.89 2.74 -0.01
CA LYS A 17 1.30 4.07 0.20
C LYS A 17 -0.12 4.08 -0.32
N VAL A 18 -1.04 4.59 0.50
CA VAL A 18 -2.44 4.77 0.10
C VAL A 18 -2.73 6.26 0.03
N GLY A 19 -3.22 6.72 -1.11
CA GLY A 19 -3.56 8.12 -1.31
C GLY A 19 -4.90 8.30 -1.98
N TYR A 20 -5.59 9.37 -1.63
CA TYR A 20 -6.84 9.76 -2.26
C TYR A 20 -6.96 11.28 -2.37
N GLY A 21 -7.74 11.73 -3.34
CA GLY A 21 -8.10 13.13 -3.51
C GLY A 21 -9.62 13.28 -3.52
N ILE A 22 -10.12 14.29 -2.81
CA ILE A 22 -11.54 14.65 -2.80
C ILE A 22 -11.66 16.03 -3.44
N PRO A 23 -12.09 16.13 -4.71
CA PRO A 23 -12.19 17.39 -5.43
C PRO A 23 -13.10 18.42 -4.72
N ASP A 24 -14.22 17.97 -4.16
CA ASP A 24 -15.22 18.81 -3.50
C ASP A 24 -14.68 19.53 -2.25
N LEU A 25 -13.70 18.92 -1.57
CA LEU A 25 -13.03 19.50 -0.40
C LEU A 25 -11.70 20.15 -0.76
N ASN A 26 -11.27 20.07 -2.02
CA ASN A 26 -9.94 20.42 -2.48
C ASN A 26 -8.84 19.80 -1.56
N LEU A 27 -9.05 18.53 -1.19
CA LEU A 27 -8.22 17.82 -0.24
C LEU A 27 -7.47 16.67 -0.93
N HIS A 28 -6.19 16.53 -0.61
CA HIS A 28 -5.41 15.36 -0.96
C HIS A 28 -4.78 14.78 0.31
N ARG A 29 -4.93 13.47 0.49
CA ARG A 29 -4.29 12.74 1.58
C ARG A 29 -3.44 11.61 1.02
N GLU A 30 -2.33 11.39 1.68
CA GLU A 30 -1.45 10.24 1.49
C GLU A 30 -1.16 9.64 2.87
N PHE A 31 -1.14 8.32 2.95
CA PHE A 31 -0.77 7.54 4.11
C PHE A 31 0.49 6.77 3.80
N GLN A 32 1.48 6.85 4.70
CA GLN A 32 2.56 5.87 4.73
C GLN A 32 2.02 4.51 5.21
N PRO A 33 2.73 3.41 4.95
CA PRO A 33 2.37 2.10 5.49
C PRO A 33 2.18 2.17 7.01
N ASN A 34 1.11 1.58 7.52
CA ASN A 34 0.74 1.59 8.95
C ASN A 34 0.49 2.98 9.58
N GLU A 35 0.44 4.06 8.78
CA GLU A 35 0.18 5.40 9.31
C GLU A 35 -1.28 5.54 9.76
N VAL A 36 -1.47 6.13 10.95
CA VAL A 36 -2.78 6.45 11.50
C VAL A 36 -3.00 7.96 11.42
N LYS A 37 -4.17 8.38 10.95
CA LYS A 37 -4.58 9.79 10.94
C LYS A 37 -5.97 9.98 11.50
N ASP A 38 -6.17 11.18 12.03
CA ASP A 38 -7.47 11.70 12.39
C ASP A 38 -8.14 12.32 11.16
N ILE A 39 -9.34 11.83 10.87
CA ILE A 39 -10.14 12.16 9.69
C ILE A 39 -11.58 12.42 10.12
N THR A 40 -12.25 13.41 9.52
CA THR A 40 -13.65 13.67 9.84
C THR A 40 -14.57 12.67 9.12
N PHE A 41 -15.74 12.40 9.70
CA PHE A 41 -16.76 11.59 9.04
C PHE A 41 -17.16 12.16 7.67
N GLU A 42 -17.27 13.49 7.54
CA GLU A 42 -17.57 14.12 6.26
C GLU A 42 -16.53 13.80 5.17
N GLU A 43 -15.25 13.77 5.52
CA GLU A 43 -14.17 13.42 4.59
C GLU A 43 -14.32 11.97 4.11
N LEU A 44 -14.56 11.02 5.02
CA LEU A 44 -14.76 9.61 4.68
C LEU A 44 -16.02 9.39 3.84
N PHE A 45 -17.11 10.08 4.17
CA PHE A 45 -18.37 10.00 3.44
C PHE A 45 -18.24 10.54 2.00
N LYS A 46 -17.50 11.65 1.81
CA LYS A 46 -17.21 12.19 0.48
C LYS A 46 -16.22 11.32 -0.30
N LEU A 47 -15.23 10.75 0.39
CA LEU A 47 -14.32 9.78 -0.23
C LEU A 47 -15.13 8.60 -0.79
N MET A 48 -16.05 8.02 -0.02
CA MET A 48 -16.87 6.90 -0.45
C MET A 48 -17.72 7.21 -1.71
N GLN A 49 -18.15 8.47 -1.89
CA GLN A 49 -18.89 8.91 -3.07
C GLN A 49 -18.00 9.20 -4.29
N THR A 50 -16.70 9.36 -4.07
CA THR A 50 -15.73 9.61 -5.14
C THR A 50 -15.43 8.31 -5.87
N PRO A 51 -15.26 8.30 -7.21
CA PRO A 51 -14.92 7.08 -7.95
C PRO A 51 -13.68 6.39 -7.37
N GLY A 52 -13.84 5.13 -6.94
CA GLY A 52 -12.79 4.30 -6.34
C GLY A 52 -12.51 4.57 -4.86
N GLY A 53 -13.16 5.56 -4.24
CA GLY A 53 -12.99 5.81 -2.81
C GLY A 53 -13.67 4.75 -1.93
N ASP A 54 -14.78 4.18 -2.38
CA ASP A 54 -15.39 2.97 -1.80
C ASP A 54 -14.38 1.83 -1.76
N TYR A 55 -13.66 1.60 -2.87
CA TYR A 55 -12.64 0.56 -2.96
C TYR A 55 -11.51 0.81 -1.96
N ILE A 56 -11.03 2.06 -1.85
CA ILE A 56 -9.97 2.43 -0.90
C ILE A 56 -10.40 2.18 0.55
N ILE A 57 -11.61 2.63 0.93
CA ILE A 57 -12.12 2.49 2.29
C ILE A 57 -12.29 1.02 2.67
N ASN A 58 -12.86 0.21 1.77
CA ASN A 58 -13.10 -1.21 2.04
C ASN A 58 -11.80 -2.02 2.12
N ASN A 59 -10.81 -1.68 1.29
CA ASN A 59 -9.69 -2.57 1.04
C ASN A 59 -8.38 -2.17 1.70
N TYR A 60 -8.14 -0.88 1.89
CA TYR A 60 -6.82 -0.37 2.26
C TYR A 60 -6.81 0.49 3.53
N LEU A 61 -7.98 0.88 4.04
CA LEU A 61 -8.10 1.66 5.27
C LEU A 61 -8.78 0.82 6.36
N ILE A 62 -8.33 0.97 7.60
CA ILE A 62 -9.01 0.48 8.81
C ILE A 62 -9.60 1.69 9.52
N ILE A 63 -10.89 1.64 9.79
CA ILE A 63 -11.59 2.64 10.59
C ILE A 63 -11.75 2.09 12.01
N TYR A 64 -11.41 2.86 13.05
CA TYR A 64 -11.49 2.39 14.45
C TYR A 64 -12.79 2.75 15.18
N ASP A 65 -13.79 3.24 14.45
CA ASP A 65 -15.07 3.67 14.99
C ASP A 65 -16.19 2.80 14.42
N GLU A 66 -16.77 1.95 15.27
CA GLU A 66 -17.80 0.97 14.88
C GLU A 66 -19.07 1.64 14.36
N GLU A 67 -19.45 2.79 14.90
CA GLU A 67 -20.65 3.52 14.44
C GLU A 67 -20.44 4.04 13.02
N VAL A 68 -19.22 4.49 12.71
CA VAL A 68 -18.85 4.97 11.38
C VAL A 68 -18.75 3.83 10.38
N ILE A 69 -18.20 2.68 10.78
CA ILE A 69 -18.20 1.48 9.95
C ILE A 69 -19.62 1.04 9.63
N SER A 70 -20.51 1.00 10.62
CA SER A 70 -21.89 0.61 10.41
C SER A 70 -22.62 1.57 9.45
N GLU A 71 -22.30 2.86 9.50
CA GLU A 71 -22.92 3.85 8.61
C GLU A 71 -22.33 3.83 7.18
N LEU A 72 -21.04 3.58 7.01
CA LEU A 72 -20.37 3.58 5.69
C LEU A 72 -20.37 2.21 5.00
N LEU A 73 -20.10 1.15 5.75
CA LEU A 73 -19.83 -0.19 5.23
C LEU A 73 -20.92 -1.20 5.61
N ASN A 74 -21.90 -0.78 6.42
CA ASN A 74 -22.96 -1.63 7.00
C ASN A 74 -22.43 -2.71 7.94
N ASN A 75 -21.78 -3.73 7.37
CA ASN A 75 -21.14 -4.84 8.08
C ASN A 75 -19.81 -5.16 7.39
N VAL A 76 -18.82 -5.50 8.20
CA VAL A 76 -17.51 -5.96 7.74
C VAL A 76 -17.28 -7.37 8.23
N GLU A 77 -16.60 -8.18 7.43
CA GLU A 77 -16.17 -9.52 7.84
C GLU A 77 -15.07 -9.43 8.92
N PRO A 78 -14.90 -10.47 9.77
CA PRO A 78 -13.87 -10.46 10.83
C PRO A 78 -12.45 -10.18 10.32
N GLU A 79 -12.14 -10.65 9.11
CA GLU A 79 -10.86 -10.45 8.42
C GLU A 79 -10.55 -8.97 8.16
N TYR A 80 -11.57 -8.09 8.18
CA TYR A 80 -11.37 -6.65 8.08
C TYR A 80 -10.49 -6.11 9.22
N TYR A 81 -10.47 -6.75 10.38
CA TYR A 81 -9.67 -6.28 11.51
C TYR A 81 -8.31 -6.98 11.64
N TYR A 82 -7.96 -7.86 10.69
CA TYR A 82 -6.71 -8.62 10.77
C TYR A 82 -5.51 -7.69 10.74
N THR A 83 -4.71 -7.77 11.81
CA THR A 83 -3.43 -7.07 11.92
C THR A 83 -2.31 -7.88 11.27
N GLU A 84 -1.17 -7.24 11.04
CA GLU A 84 0.02 -7.92 10.52
C GLU A 84 0.44 -9.13 11.38
N GLU A 85 0.34 -8.99 12.70
CA GLU A 85 0.69 -10.06 13.64
C GLU A 85 -0.28 -11.24 13.54
N GLN A 86 -1.58 -10.97 13.46
CA GLN A 86 -2.61 -12.01 13.30
C GLN A 86 -2.46 -12.76 11.97
N VAL A 87 -2.13 -12.04 10.89
CA VAL A 87 -1.87 -12.67 9.60
C VAL A 87 -0.63 -13.56 9.66
N LYS A 88 0.46 -13.10 10.30
CA LYS A 88 1.65 -13.93 10.52
C LYS A 88 1.33 -15.19 11.31
N GLU A 89 0.54 -15.06 12.37
CA GLU A 89 0.11 -16.20 13.18
C GLU A 89 -0.75 -17.19 12.38
N LEU A 90 -1.71 -16.70 11.59
CA LEU A 90 -2.53 -17.53 10.70
C LEU A 90 -1.68 -18.28 9.66
N MET A 91 -0.67 -17.61 9.10
CA MET A 91 0.21 -18.22 8.11
C MET A 91 1.10 -19.32 8.72
N LEU A 92 1.59 -19.14 9.95
CA LEU A 92 2.50 -20.08 10.62
C LEU A 92 1.77 -21.22 11.33
N ASN A 93 0.72 -20.90 12.08
CA ASN A 93 0.06 -21.82 13.00
C ASN A 93 -1.38 -22.17 12.59
N GLY A 94 -2.02 -21.34 11.75
CA GLY A 94 -3.38 -21.54 11.30
C GLY A 94 -3.53 -22.77 10.40
N SER A 95 -4.73 -23.35 10.39
CA SER A 95 -5.08 -24.46 9.51
C SER A 95 -5.13 -24.02 8.04
N LEU A 96 -5.16 -24.99 7.14
CA LEU A 96 -5.31 -24.72 5.70
C LEU A 96 -6.69 -24.08 5.41
N ASP A 97 -7.74 -24.57 6.06
CA ASP A 97 -9.12 -24.12 5.83
C ASP A 97 -9.31 -22.67 6.30
N GLU A 98 -8.83 -22.32 7.51
CA GLU A 98 -8.86 -20.94 8.01
C GLU A 98 -8.08 -19.98 7.10
N PHE A 99 -6.97 -20.45 6.52
CA PHE A 99 -6.20 -19.65 5.57
C PHE A 99 -6.93 -19.48 4.24
N GLU A 100 -7.62 -20.51 3.73
CA GLU A 100 -8.44 -20.39 2.53
C GLU A 100 -9.61 -19.41 2.75
N ASP A 101 -10.29 -19.48 3.89
CA ASP A 101 -11.37 -18.53 4.23
C ASP A 101 -10.85 -17.11 4.29
N CYS A 102 -9.71 -16.88 4.95
CA CYS A 102 -9.06 -15.57 4.96
C CYS A 102 -8.78 -15.07 3.53
N LEU A 103 -8.30 -15.92 2.61
CA LEU A 103 -8.05 -15.50 1.22
C LEU A 103 -9.32 -15.17 0.43
N ASN A 104 -10.47 -15.71 0.81
CA ASN A 104 -11.75 -15.50 0.12
C ASN A 104 -12.47 -14.24 0.61
N PHE A 105 -12.38 -13.93 1.90
CA PHE A 105 -13.17 -12.87 2.54
C PHE A 105 -12.36 -11.65 2.97
N ALA A 106 -11.03 -11.78 3.08
CA ALA A 106 -10.21 -10.65 3.52
C ALA A 106 -10.18 -9.51 2.49
N PRO A 107 -10.10 -8.26 2.97
CA PRO A 107 -9.92 -7.12 2.09
C PRO A 107 -8.59 -7.18 1.35
N LYS A 108 -8.52 -6.51 0.19
CA LYS A 108 -7.36 -6.57 -0.70
C LYS A 108 -6.03 -6.24 0.00
N GLY A 109 -6.01 -5.25 0.89
CA GLY A 109 -4.80 -4.90 1.66
C GLY A 109 -4.30 -6.02 2.56
N VAL A 110 -5.19 -6.83 3.14
CA VAL A 110 -4.79 -8.01 3.93
C VAL A 110 -4.24 -9.11 3.02
N ILE A 111 -4.85 -9.32 1.84
CA ILE A 111 -4.35 -10.28 0.85
C ILE A 111 -2.95 -9.87 0.36
N ASP A 112 -2.72 -8.59 0.13
CA ASP A 112 -1.41 -8.10 -0.33
C ASP A 112 -0.37 -8.18 0.81
N LEU A 113 -0.78 -7.96 2.06
CA LEU A 113 0.05 -8.23 3.24
C LEU A 113 0.42 -9.72 3.37
N ILE A 114 -0.50 -10.66 3.11
CA ILE A 114 -0.21 -12.11 3.07
C ILE A 114 0.88 -12.42 2.05
N LYS A 115 0.80 -11.86 0.84
CA LYS A 115 1.80 -12.09 -0.21
C LYS A 115 3.17 -11.61 0.22
N GLU A 116 3.23 -10.41 0.79
CA GLU A 116 4.48 -9.81 1.23
C GLU A 116 5.11 -10.65 2.34
N ILE A 117 4.34 -11.02 3.37
CA ILE A 117 4.81 -11.89 4.45
C ILE A 117 5.28 -13.23 3.91
N ALA A 118 4.58 -13.82 2.94
CA ALA A 118 4.94 -15.12 2.36
C ALA A 118 6.30 -15.10 1.64
N VAL A 119 6.70 -13.94 1.13
CA VAL A 119 7.98 -13.70 0.48
C VAL A 119 9.07 -13.36 1.51
N GLN A 120 8.80 -12.43 2.43
CA GLN A 120 9.74 -12.00 3.47
C GLN A 120 10.09 -13.12 4.45
N LEU A 121 9.08 -13.86 4.90
CA LEU A 121 9.22 -15.08 5.68
C LEU A 121 8.90 -16.23 4.75
N PRO A 122 9.90 -16.82 4.07
CA PRO A 122 9.67 -17.81 3.02
C PRO A 122 8.81 -18.95 3.55
N LEU A 123 7.52 -18.89 3.22
CA LEU A 123 6.49 -19.71 3.86
C LEU A 123 6.70 -21.17 3.47
N ASN A 124 7.26 -22.03 4.30
CA ASN A 124 7.69 -23.38 3.86
C ASN A 124 6.55 -24.34 3.48
N ASP A 125 5.30 -24.00 3.81
CA ASP A 125 4.12 -24.80 3.48
C ASP A 125 3.75 -24.68 1.99
N VAL A 126 3.91 -25.77 1.25
CA VAL A 126 3.61 -25.84 -0.19
C VAL A 126 2.11 -25.70 -0.46
N ALA A 127 1.25 -26.27 0.40
CA ALA A 127 -0.20 -26.24 0.17
C ALA A 127 -0.75 -24.81 0.30
N LYS A 128 -0.26 -24.05 1.28
CA LYS A 128 -0.62 -22.62 1.42
C LYS A 128 -0.07 -21.79 0.25
N ARG A 129 1.14 -22.06 -0.25
CA ARG A 129 1.68 -21.40 -1.45
C ARG A 129 0.82 -21.64 -2.69
N ASP A 130 0.37 -22.88 -2.89
CA ASP A 130 -0.50 -23.25 -4.02
C ASP A 130 -1.87 -22.57 -3.92
N LEU A 131 -2.42 -22.44 -2.70
CA LEU A 131 -3.64 -21.67 -2.46
C LEU A 131 -3.49 -20.20 -2.81
N ILE A 132 -2.41 -19.54 -2.38
CA ILE A 132 -2.12 -18.15 -2.74
C ILE A 132 -2.07 -18.00 -4.26
N LEU A 133 -1.37 -18.90 -4.96
CA LEU A 133 -1.28 -18.88 -6.42
C LEU A 133 -2.67 -19.04 -7.07
N LYS A 134 -3.46 -20.00 -6.61
CA LYS A 134 -4.79 -20.29 -7.16
C LYS A 134 -5.78 -19.15 -6.96
N LYS A 135 -5.77 -18.51 -5.79
CA LYS A 135 -6.74 -17.45 -5.43
C LYS A 135 -6.32 -16.08 -5.92
N THR A 136 -5.03 -15.78 -5.87
CA THR A 136 -4.52 -14.42 -6.14
C THR A 136 -3.76 -14.29 -7.46
N GLY A 137 -3.40 -15.41 -8.08
CA GLY A 137 -2.52 -15.44 -9.27
C GLY A 137 -1.05 -15.16 -8.97
N PHE A 138 -0.67 -14.97 -7.70
CA PHE A 138 0.70 -14.64 -7.30
C PHE A 138 1.50 -15.89 -6.90
N SER A 139 2.62 -16.14 -7.58
CA SER A 139 3.52 -17.24 -7.24
C SER A 139 4.56 -16.81 -6.22
N VAL A 140 4.40 -17.25 -4.98
CA VAL A 140 5.37 -17.02 -3.88
C VAL A 140 6.71 -17.68 -4.19
N ALA A 141 6.70 -18.88 -4.79
CA ALA A 141 7.92 -19.59 -5.14
C ALA A 141 8.78 -18.81 -6.15
N ASN A 142 8.15 -18.30 -7.21
CA ASN A 142 8.85 -17.51 -8.22
C ASN A 142 9.36 -16.19 -7.63
N ALA A 143 8.59 -15.54 -6.76
CA ALA A 143 9.01 -14.32 -6.10
C ALA A 143 10.26 -14.54 -5.22
N ILE A 144 10.32 -15.63 -4.46
CA ILE A 144 11.50 -15.99 -3.65
C ILE A 144 12.71 -16.29 -4.56
N GLU A 145 12.51 -16.98 -5.68
CA GLU A 145 13.58 -17.27 -6.63
C GLU A 145 14.16 -16.00 -7.25
N LEU A 146 13.31 -15.05 -7.65
CA LEU A 146 13.73 -13.78 -8.23
C LEU A 146 14.60 -12.97 -7.27
N ILE A 147 14.20 -12.87 -6.00
CA ILE A 147 14.98 -12.16 -4.97
C ILE A 147 16.36 -12.81 -4.80
N LYS A 148 16.41 -14.14 -4.73
CA LYS A 148 17.68 -14.87 -4.65
C LYS A 148 18.57 -14.65 -5.86
N THR A 149 18.01 -14.52 -7.06
CA THR A 149 18.80 -14.23 -8.26
C THR A 149 19.27 -12.78 -8.32
N ASP A 150 18.47 -11.81 -7.88
CA ASP A 150 18.85 -10.39 -7.87
C ASP A 150 19.98 -10.10 -6.86
N ASP A 151 20.01 -10.79 -5.71
CA ASP A 151 21.12 -10.73 -4.75
C ASP A 151 22.45 -11.23 -5.36
N VAL A 152 22.41 -12.02 -6.43
CA VAL A 152 23.59 -12.57 -7.13
C VAL A 152 24.07 -11.64 -8.27
N VAL A 153 23.31 -10.63 -8.68
CA VAL A 153 23.64 -9.75 -9.82
C VAL A 153 24.37 -8.46 -9.40
N VAL A 154 24.86 -8.35 -8.15
CA VAL A 154 25.80 -7.28 -7.75
C VAL A 154 27.25 -7.69 -8.00
N THR A 155 27.58 -8.10 -9.22
CA THR A 155 28.95 -7.96 -9.72
C THR A 155 28.94 -7.36 -11.12
N GLU A 156 29.53 -6.17 -11.20
CA GLU A 156 29.85 -5.37 -12.39
C GLU A 156 28.78 -4.39 -12.88
N ALA A 157 28.67 -3.28 -12.16
CA ALA A 157 28.26 -2.02 -12.77
C ALA A 157 29.18 -1.70 -13.98
N PRO A 158 28.63 -1.42 -15.18
CA PRO A 158 29.46 -0.95 -16.29
C PRO A 158 29.96 0.45 -15.93
N LYS A 159 31.27 0.56 -15.65
CA LYS A 159 31.95 1.84 -15.46
C LYS A 159 31.79 2.68 -16.74
N ARG A 160 30.82 3.59 -16.74
CA ARG A 160 30.77 4.68 -17.73
C ARG A 160 32.06 5.49 -17.56
N LYS A 161 32.91 5.49 -18.59
CA LYS A 161 34.05 6.40 -18.69
C LYS A 161 33.50 7.82 -18.87
N ALA A 162 33.32 8.56 -17.78
CA ALA A 162 33.07 9.98 -17.86
C ALA A 162 34.36 10.66 -18.34
N ALA A 163 34.35 11.20 -19.56
CA ALA A 163 35.37 12.12 -20.01
C ALA A 163 35.29 13.39 -19.15
N VAL A 164 36.45 13.82 -18.62
CA VAL A 164 36.58 15.03 -17.81
C VAL A 164 36.13 16.24 -18.63
N PRO A 165 35.20 17.09 -18.15
CA PRO A 165 34.83 18.29 -18.86
C PRO A 165 35.96 19.33 -18.74
N THR A 166 36.59 19.65 -19.86
CA THR A 166 37.56 20.75 -19.97
C THR A 166 36.85 22.07 -19.66
N ALA A 167 37.37 22.78 -18.66
CA ALA A 167 36.86 24.07 -18.22
C ALA A 167 36.92 25.11 -19.35
N ASN A 168 35.77 25.45 -19.94
CA ASN A 168 35.63 26.66 -20.73
C ASN A 168 34.75 27.67 -19.98
N LYS A 169 35.40 28.67 -19.39
CA LYS A 169 34.78 29.83 -18.73
C LYS A 169 33.83 30.55 -19.72
N PRO A 170 32.60 30.92 -19.34
CA PRO A 170 31.76 31.77 -20.17
C PRO A 170 32.27 33.22 -20.13
N VAL A 171 32.64 33.77 -21.29
CA VAL A 171 32.94 35.20 -21.45
C VAL A 171 31.62 35.97 -21.52
N ARG A 172 31.37 36.82 -20.52
CA ARG A 172 30.25 37.77 -20.49
C ARG A 172 30.39 38.77 -21.65
N LYS A 173 29.48 38.75 -22.63
CA LYS A 173 29.35 39.84 -23.60
C LYS A 173 28.73 41.06 -22.90
N VAL A 174 29.55 42.07 -22.64
CA VAL A 174 29.08 43.39 -22.21
C VAL A 174 28.46 44.08 -23.43
N VAL A 175 27.15 44.30 -23.39
CA VAL A 175 26.46 45.19 -24.33
C VAL A 175 26.84 46.62 -23.96
N LYS A 176 27.57 47.31 -24.84
CA LYS A 176 27.77 48.76 -24.72
C LYS A 176 26.48 49.47 -25.17
N PRO A 177 25.99 50.49 -24.45
CA PRO A 177 24.88 51.31 -24.92
C PRO A 177 25.37 52.22 -26.06
N SER A 178 24.66 52.22 -27.17
CA SER A 178 24.87 53.19 -28.26
C SER A 178 24.27 54.53 -27.84
N THR A 179 25.13 55.53 -27.65
CA THR A 179 24.75 56.94 -27.49
C THR A 179 24.51 57.60 -28.84
N LYS A 180 23.37 58.30 -28.92
CA LYS A 180 22.95 59.36 -29.87
C LYS A 180 22.65 58.97 -31.30
#